data_AF-A0A7U9XC50-F1
#
_entry.id   AF-A0A7U9XC50-F1
#
_cell.length_a   1.000
_cell.length_b   1.000
_cell.length_c   1.000
_cell.angle_alpha   90.00
_cell.angle_beta   90.00
_cell.angle_gamma   90.00
#
_symmetry.space_group_name_H-M   'P 1'
#
loop_
_entity.id
_entity.type
_entity.pdbx_description
1 polymer ?
#
loop_
_entity_poly.entity_id
_entity_poly.type
_entity_poly.pdbx_seq_one_letter_code
_entity_poly.pdbx_strand_id
1 'polypeptide(L)'
;MYRIYCDNSLLYDPRDEGLSILSGKVSLAVNATGEFTFTLPPMHRGIDALRKLSSVVQVYDDGKLLYEGRVLDSKSDMYHTVTYTCEGTLAFLLDSIQRPKAYHDLTPASYLNDKLTQHNSQVGAEKRFLLGTVEKQSMNYDAREDNQYTNTLDTIMDKLVDSNGGYLRVRKQGDNRYLDYLESYRRTSGQIIRFGENILDLTEHISAENVITVLIPLGKSAEGENGDSGKRLTIESVNGGKDYLEDSEAIALYGRIVGTHTWEDVTVPENLKAKGQEYLSNARNLSATIELTAIDLHLVDVDMDSVQLGDMIRVVSPPHKLDKYMMVSKREYNLVNPQDDKIVLGDTITALTERQAALQKSVEKQKHASASMEEVRGSVSALVGEVVSAKQEVSALGGKVQTLEGGSTGVQKTLQGILNSLTVQEEKVREVKEDIQEDRGRLNELDRANQQTKETVQGILTRLDVLEQPDLELEERLQEILTRLDALEGGA
;
A
#
# COMPACT_ATOMS: atom_id res chain seq x y z
N MET A 1 14.63 0.00 -33.64
CA MET A 1 15.30 0.40 -32.39
C MET A 1 14.41 1.32 -31.60
N TYR A 2 14.16 0.95 -30.34
CA TYR A 2 13.14 1.57 -29.52
C TYR A 2 13.51 2.97 -29.02
N ARG A 3 12.51 3.86 -28.95
CA ARG A 3 12.58 5.16 -28.26
C ARG A 3 11.33 5.38 -27.43
N ILE A 4 11.49 6.00 -26.27
CA ILE A 4 10.36 6.38 -25.41
C ILE A 4 10.29 7.90 -25.34
N TYR A 5 9.08 8.42 -25.48
CA TYR A 5 8.76 9.83 -25.25
C TYR A 5 7.73 9.94 -24.14
N CYS A 6 7.89 10.93 -23.27
CA CYS A 6 6.90 11.34 -22.28
C CYS A 6 6.52 12.79 -22.54
N ASP A 7 5.24 13.08 -22.80
CA ASP A 7 4.75 14.44 -23.10
C ASP A 7 5.60 15.15 -24.18
N ASN A 8 5.91 14.42 -25.27
CA ASN A 8 6.78 14.83 -26.39
C ASN A 8 8.28 15.03 -26.05
N SER A 9 8.70 14.83 -24.80
CA SER A 9 10.11 14.87 -24.40
C SER A 9 10.73 13.49 -24.51
N LEU A 10 11.94 13.40 -25.08
CA LEU A 10 12.68 12.14 -25.18
C LEU A 10 13.01 11.62 -23.77
N LEU A 11 12.51 10.43 -23.44
CA LEU A 11 12.71 9.76 -22.16
C LEU A 11 13.74 8.63 -22.26
N TYR A 12 13.81 7.94 -23.40
CA TYR A 12 14.76 6.86 -23.64
C TYR A 12 15.22 6.84 -25.09
N ASP A 13 16.53 6.74 -25.28
CA ASP A 13 17.18 6.36 -26.53
C ASP A 13 18.41 5.51 -26.18
N PRO A 14 18.56 4.29 -26.70
CA PRO A 14 19.69 3.41 -26.39
C PRO A 14 21.06 3.98 -26.80
N ARG A 15 21.08 5.05 -27.61
CA ARG A 15 22.31 5.73 -28.03
C ARG A 15 22.72 6.86 -27.07
N ASP A 16 21.88 7.20 -26.09
CA ASP A 16 22.13 8.23 -25.08
C ASP A 16 22.19 7.59 -23.69
N GLU A 17 23.41 7.43 -23.17
CA GLU A 17 23.65 6.83 -21.84
C GLU A 17 22.94 7.60 -20.70
N GLY A 18 22.73 8.91 -20.88
CA GLY A 18 22.04 9.77 -19.91
C GLY A 18 20.52 9.58 -19.87
N LEU A 19 19.97 8.81 -20.81
CA LEU A 19 18.55 8.47 -20.91
C LEU A 19 18.31 6.95 -20.84
N SER A 20 19.19 6.22 -20.15
CA SER A 20 19.09 4.76 -20.02
C SER A 20 17.95 4.30 -19.11
N ILE A 21 17.30 3.19 -19.50
CA ILE A 21 16.32 2.48 -18.66
C ILE A 21 16.91 1.14 -18.22
N LEU A 22 16.52 0.67 -17.03
CA LEU A 22 16.94 -0.64 -16.51
C LEU A 22 16.06 -1.78 -17.03
N SER A 23 14.81 -1.48 -17.33
CA SER A 23 13.87 -2.42 -17.94
C SER A 23 12.82 -1.66 -18.75
N GLY A 24 12.23 -2.32 -19.76
CA GLY A 24 11.11 -1.79 -20.53
C GLY A 24 10.36 -2.93 -21.18
N LYS A 25 9.08 -3.11 -20.83
CA LYS A 25 8.22 -4.17 -21.32
C LYS A 25 6.88 -3.62 -21.77
N VAL A 26 6.59 -3.73 -23.06
CA VAL A 26 5.28 -3.44 -23.65
C VAL A 26 4.51 -4.76 -23.77
N SER A 27 3.29 -4.81 -23.25
CA SER A 27 2.39 -5.97 -23.32
C SER A 27 1.08 -5.55 -23.98
N LEU A 28 0.83 -6.05 -25.20
CA LEU A 28 -0.37 -5.77 -25.97
C LEU A 28 -1.21 -7.05 -26.12
N ALA A 29 -2.53 -6.94 -26.00
CA ALA A 29 -3.46 -8.02 -26.30
C ALA A 29 -4.66 -7.50 -27.09
N VAL A 30 -5.26 -8.35 -27.91
CA VAL A 30 -6.50 -8.00 -28.64
C VAL A 30 -7.61 -7.67 -27.64
N ASN A 31 -8.41 -6.63 -27.92
CA ASN A 31 -9.49 -6.17 -27.05
C ASN A 31 -9.07 -5.87 -25.60
N ALA A 32 -7.81 -5.47 -25.39
CA ALA A 32 -7.31 -5.06 -24.09
C ALA A 32 -6.68 -3.66 -24.15
N THR A 33 -6.56 -3.00 -23.01
CA THR A 33 -5.98 -1.65 -22.93
C THR A 33 -4.51 -1.60 -23.31
N GLY A 34 -3.79 -2.70 -23.07
CA GLY A 34 -2.33 -2.77 -23.19
C GLY A 34 -1.65 -2.14 -21.97
N GLU A 35 -0.42 -2.56 -21.73
CA GLU A 35 0.39 -2.11 -20.60
C GLU A 35 1.83 -1.83 -21.04
N PHE A 36 2.43 -0.81 -20.45
CA PHE A 36 3.86 -0.58 -20.57
C PHE A 36 4.47 -0.36 -19.18
N THR A 37 5.43 -1.22 -18.82
CA THR A 37 6.18 -1.11 -17.58
C THR A 37 7.64 -0.84 -17.88
N PHE A 38 8.24 0.14 -17.20
CA PHE A 38 9.65 0.45 -17.36
C PHE A 38 10.26 0.98 -16.07
N THR A 39 11.58 0.83 -15.94
CA THR A 39 12.32 1.17 -14.73
C THR A 39 13.38 2.22 -15.04
N LEU A 40 13.34 3.34 -14.32
CA LEU A 40 14.32 4.42 -14.40
C LEU A 40 15.33 4.33 -13.24
N PRO A 41 16.63 4.51 -13.50
CA PRO A 41 17.64 4.57 -12.44
C PRO A 41 17.54 5.90 -11.64
N PRO A 42 18.09 5.96 -10.41
CA PRO A 42 17.89 7.08 -9.47
C PRO A 42 18.30 8.48 -9.95
N MET A 43 19.15 8.57 -10.97
CA MET A 43 19.65 9.83 -11.54
C MET A 43 19.15 10.07 -12.98
N HIS A 44 18.11 9.35 -13.39
CA HIS A 44 17.54 9.53 -14.71
C HIS A 44 16.90 10.92 -14.85
N ARG A 45 17.29 11.66 -15.89
CA ARG A 45 16.88 13.06 -16.09
C ARG A 45 15.35 13.26 -16.15
N GLY A 46 14.62 12.24 -16.56
CA GLY A 46 13.16 12.27 -16.67
C GLY A 46 12.39 11.71 -15.47
N ILE A 47 13.04 11.24 -14.40
CA ILE A 47 12.37 10.50 -13.31
C ILE A 47 11.27 11.31 -12.61
N ASP A 48 11.50 12.59 -12.36
CA ASP A 48 10.54 13.46 -11.69
C ASP A 48 9.52 14.12 -12.65
N ALA A 49 9.63 13.88 -13.96
CA ALA A 49 8.77 14.52 -14.95
C ALA A 49 7.42 13.81 -15.12
N LEU A 50 7.32 12.54 -14.71
CA LEU A 50 6.16 11.70 -14.95
C LEU A 50 5.05 11.94 -13.91
N ARG A 51 3.85 12.27 -14.39
CA ARG A 51 2.67 12.48 -13.56
C ARG A 51 1.60 11.43 -13.82
N LYS A 52 1.15 10.77 -12.75
CA LYS A 52 0.05 9.80 -12.80
C LYS A 52 -1.20 10.44 -13.42
N LEU A 53 -1.94 9.66 -14.19
CA LEU A 53 -3.18 9.99 -14.91
C LEU A 53 -3.09 11.12 -15.96
N SER A 54 -1.93 11.75 -16.13
CA SER A 54 -1.76 12.94 -17.00
C SER A 54 -0.63 12.80 -18.01
N SER A 55 0.53 12.31 -17.61
CA SER A 55 1.66 12.14 -18.54
C SER A 55 1.38 11.02 -19.53
N VAL A 56 1.53 11.33 -20.82
CA VAL A 56 1.37 10.39 -21.93
C VAL A 56 2.73 9.86 -22.33
N VAL A 57 2.87 8.53 -22.31
CA VAL A 57 4.08 7.82 -22.68
C VAL A 57 3.85 7.14 -24.03
N GLN A 58 4.79 7.34 -24.95
CA GLN A 58 4.80 6.75 -26.29
C GLN A 58 6.06 5.93 -26.49
N VAL A 59 5.92 4.71 -26.99
CA VAL A 59 7.04 3.85 -27.41
C VAL A 59 7.01 3.76 -28.92
N TYR A 60 8.14 4.08 -29.55
CA TYR A 60 8.34 3.94 -30.99
C TYR A 60 9.35 2.83 -31.26
N ASP A 61 9.13 2.06 -32.32
CA ASP A 61 10.10 1.15 -32.89
C ASP A 61 10.42 1.57 -34.32
N ASP A 62 11.67 1.96 -34.58
CA ASP A 62 12.14 2.47 -35.88
C ASP A 62 11.21 3.53 -36.50
N GLY A 63 10.68 4.40 -35.64
CA GLY A 63 9.79 5.49 -36.03
C GLY A 63 8.32 5.12 -36.16
N LYS A 64 7.95 3.83 -36.07
CA LYS A 64 6.55 3.38 -35.99
C LYS A 64 6.09 3.42 -34.53
N LEU A 65 4.94 4.05 -34.27
CA LEU A 65 4.34 4.04 -32.93
C LEU A 65 3.93 2.61 -32.58
N LEU A 66 4.54 2.06 -31.53
CA LEU A 66 4.26 0.72 -31.00
C LEU A 66 3.22 0.76 -29.88
N TYR A 67 3.37 1.70 -28.95
CA TYR A 67 2.51 1.84 -27.78
C TYR A 67 2.28 3.31 -27.46
N GLU A 68 1.07 3.62 -27.01
CA GLU A 68 0.73 4.89 -26.40
C GLU A 68 -0.20 4.64 -25.21
N GLY A 69 0.09 5.30 -24.10
CA GLY A 69 -0.70 5.20 -22.88
C GLY A 69 -0.37 6.31 -21.89
N ARG A 70 -0.95 6.24 -20.70
CA ARG A 70 -0.66 7.17 -19.60
C ARG A 70 -0.07 6.46 -18.40
N VAL A 71 0.71 7.20 -17.61
CA VAL A 71 1.22 6.69 -16.33
C VAL A 71 0.05 6.45 -15.39
N LEU A 72 -0.11 5.22 -14.91
CA LEU A 72 -1.14 4.85 -13.94
C LEU A 72 -0.54 4.76 -12.53
N ASP A 73 0.62 4.14 -12.41
CA ASP A 73 1.27 3.90 -11.12
C ASP A 73 2.79 3.98 -11.18
N SER A 74 3.42 4.09 -10.02
CA SER A 74 4.87 4.13 -9.85
C SER A 74 5.29 3.54 -8.50
N LYS A 75 6.35 2.72 -8.49
CA LYS A 75 6.94 2.11 -7.29
C LYS A 75 8.43 2.43 -7.20
N SER A 76 8.87 2.99 -6.08
CA SER A 76 10.29 3.26 -5.78
C SER A 76 10.85 2.20 -4.84
N ASP A 77 12.08 1.76 -5.07
CA ASP A 77 12.85 0.98 -4.09
C ASP A 77 13.64 1.89 -3.13
N MET A 78 14.43 1.28 -2.23
CA MET A 78 15.28 1.97 -1.24
C MET A 78 16.38 2.83 -1.88
N TYR A 79 16.80 2.51 -3.10
CA TYR A 79 17.84 3.23 -3.84
C TYR A 79 17.28 4.31 -4.75
N HIS A 80 15.96 4.52 -4.72
CA HIS A 80 15.23 5.41 -5.62
C HIS A 80 15.24 4.98 -7.09
N THR A 81 15.35 3.67 -7.33
CA THR A 81 15.01 3.08 -8.62
C THR A 81 13.49 3.06 -8.74
N VAL A 82 12.94 3.71 -9.76
CA VAL A 82 11.49 3.85 -9.90
C VAL A 82 10.98 3.06 -11.10
N THR A 83 10.03 2.15 -10.84
CA THR A 83 9.29 1.42 -11.87
C THR A 83 7.94 2.09 -12.09
N TYR A 84 7.65 2.47 -13.32
CA TYR A 84 6.37 3.05 -13.74
C TYR A 84 5.55 2.01 -14.47
N THR A 85 4.24 2.00 -14.20
CA THR A 85 3.25 1.21 -14.94
C THR A 85 2.32 2.16 -15.66
N CYS A 86 2.23 1.99 -16.97
CA CYS A 86 1.34 2.75 -17.84
C CYS A 86 0.23 1.85 -18.37
N GLU A 87 -0.97 2.40 -18.48
CA GLU A 87 -2.10 1.78 -19.16
C GLU A 87 -2.28 2.39 -20.55
N GLY A 88 -2.57 1.53 -21.54
CA GLY A 88 -2.62 1.96 -22.93
C GLY A 88 -3.89 2.74 -23.26
N THR A 89 -3.90 3.30 -24.47
CA THR A 89 -4.84 4.36 -24.87
C THR A 89 -6.32 4.00 -24.71
N LEU A 90 -6.73 2.75 -24.94
CA LEU A 90 -8.13 2.33 -24.73
C LEU A 90 -8.63 2.58 -23.30
N ALA A 91 -7.73 2.61 -22.30
CA ALA A 91 -8.07 2.91 -20.92
C ALA A 91 -8.66 4.32 -20.73
N PHE A 92 -8.46 5.24 -21.68
CA PHE A 92 -9.10 6.55 -21.61
C PHE A 92 -10.63 6.45 -21.61
N LEU A 93 -11.21 5.42 -22.25
CA LEU A 93 -12.65 5.15 -22.24
C LEU A 93 -13.17 4.73 -20.85
N LEU A 94 -12.30 4.39 -19.90
CA LEU A 94 -12.66 4.13 -18.50
C LEU A 94 -12.98 5.42 -17.73
N ASP A 95 -12.56 6.59 -18.22
CA ASP A 95 -12.70 7.87 -17.52
C ASP A 95 -14.08 8.53 -17.70
N SER A 96 -15.01 7.89 -18.40
CA SER A 96 -16.37 8.39 -18.57
C SER A 96 -17.41 7.29 -18.44
N ILE A 97 -18.62 7.69 -18.07
CA ILE A 97 -19.76 6.80 -17.93
C ILE A 97 -20.70 6.88 -19.13
N GLN A 98 -21.45 5.81 -19.37
CA GLN A 98 -22.60 5.81 -20.27
C GLN A 98 -23.88 5.94 -19.44
N ARG A 99 -24.82 6.75 -19.92
CA ARG A 99 -26.11 6.95 -19.25
C ARG A 99 -27.18 6.05 -19.86
N PRO A 100 -28.24 5.73 -19.10
CA PRO A 100 -29.34 4.94 -19.62
C PRO A 100 -29.94 5.54 -20.89
N LYS A 101 -30.14 4.70 -21.91
CA LYS A 101 -30.69 5.11 -23.20
C LYS A 101 -31.26 3.90 -23.94
N ALA A 102 -32.46 4.08 -24.49
CA ALA A 102 -33.07 3.14 -25.41
C ALA A 102 -32.59 3.40 -26.84
N TYR A 103 -32.40 2.32 -27.59
CA TYR A 103 -31.97 2.35 -28.97
C TYR A 103 -32.82 1.43 -29.83
N HIS A 104 -33.09 1.89 -31.04
CA HIS A 104 -33.81 1.19 -32.10
C HIS A 104 -33.04 1.35 -33.42
N ASP A 105 -33.18 0.41 -34.34
CA ASP A 105 -32.59 0.44 -35.70
C ASP A 105 -31.07 0.70 -35.69
N LEU A 106 -30.37 0.01 -34.79
CA LEU A 106 -28.94 0.20 -34.54
C LEU A 106 -28.06 -0.48 -35.57
N THR A 107 -27.02 0.23 -36.00
CA THR A 107 -25.83 -0.38 -36.62
C THR A 107 -24.68 -0.33 -35.62
N PRO A 108 -23.70 -1.25 -35.70
CA PRO A 108 -22.48 -1.15 -34.90
C PRO A 108 -21.81 0.22 -34.98
N ALA A 109 -21.83 0.84 -36.16
CA ALA A 109 -21.27 2.17 -36.39
C ALA A 109 -22.04 3.28 -35.65
N SER A 110 -23.37 3.30 -35.74
CA SER A 110 -24.18 4.31 -35.05
C SER A 110 -24.09 4.19 -33.53
N TYR A 111 -24.07 2.96 -33.01
CA TYR A 111 -23.89 2.70 -31.58
C TYR A 111 -22.52 3.17 -31.09
N LEU A 112 -21.44 2.74 -31.74
CA LEU A 112 -20.08 3.12 -31.34
C LEU A 112 -19.90 4.64 -31.38
N ASN A 113 -20.42 5.30 -32.42
CA ASN A 113 -20.35 6.75 -32.55
C ASN A 113 -21.06 7.47 -31.40
N ASP A 114 -22.22 6.98 -30.97
CA ASP A 114 -22.95 7.53 -29.82
C ASP A 114 -22.13 7.39 -28.53
N LYS A 115 -21.53 6.21 -28.28
CA LYS A 115 -20.67 5.98 -27.11
C LYS A 115 -19.47 6.90 -27.06
N LEU A 116 -18.79 7.08 -28.20
CA LEU A 116 -17.65 7.99 -28.31
C LEU A 116 -18.08 9.45 -28.14
N THR A 117 -19.25 9.83 -28.65
CA THR A 117 -19.81 11.19 -28.46
C THR A 117 -20.08 11.46 -26.97
N GLN A 118 -20.70 10.51 -26.28
CA GLN A 118 -20.96 10.61 -24.84
C GLN A 118 -19.65 10.67 -24.03
N HIS A 119 -18.66 9.84 -24.36
CA HIS A 119 -17.34 9.86 -23.74
C HIS A 119 -16.64 11.21 -23.93
N ASN A 120 -16.53 11.67 -25.19
CA ASN A 120 -15.83 12.90 -25.55
C ASN A 120 -16.42 14.15 -24.89
N SER A 121 -17.71 14.14 -24.54
CA SER A 121 -18.37 15.26 -23.84
C SER A 121 -18.01 15.33 -22.35
N GLN A 122 -17.47 14.26 -21.77
CA GLN A 122 -17.11 14.16 -20.35
C GLN A 122 -15.60 14.33 -20.10
N VAL A 123 -14.76 14.19 -21.12
CA VAL A 123 -13.29 14.20 -20.98
C VAL A 123 -12.61 15.34 -21.74
N GLY A 124 -11.38 15.64 -21.33
CA GLY A 124 -10.47 16.56 -22.02
C GLY A 124 -10.08 16.09 -23.41
N ALA A 125 -9.64 17.01 -24.27
CA ALA A 125 -9.33 16.74 -25.68
C ALA A 125 -8.27 15.66 -25.86
N GLU A 126 -7.32 15.57 -24.94
CA GLU A 126 -6.22 14.61 -24.91
C GLU A 126 -6.67 13.15 -24.72
N LYS A 127 -7.91 12.92 -24.28
CA LYS A 127 -8.49 11.58 -24.06
C LYS A 127 -9.52 11.18 -25.11
N ARG A 128 -9.86 12.07 -26.04
CA ARG A 128 -10.97 11.86 -26.99
C ARG A 128 -10.62 10.87 -28.10
N PHE A 129 -11.67 10.26 -28.62
CA PHE A 129 -11.63 9.37 -29.78
C PHE A 129 -12.56 9.84 -30.88
N LEU A 130 -12.12 9.68 -32.12
CA LEU A 130 -12.96 9.78 -33.31
C LEU A 130 -13.43 8.38 -33.71
N LEU A 131 -14.60 8.31 -34.34
CA LEU A 131 -15.07 7.07 -34.94
C LEU A 131 -14.13 6.65 -36.07
N GLY A 132 -13.61 5.44 -35.98
CA GLY A 132 -12.76 4.83 -37.00
C GLY A 132 -13.55 4.01 -38.02
N THR A 133 -12.88 3.02 -38.60
CA THR A 133 -13.49 2.04 -39.51
C THR A 133 -14.35 1.08 -38.70
N VAL A 134 -15.60 0.89 -39.12
CA VAL A 134 -16.50 -0.12 -38.56
C VAL A 134 -16.85 -1.11 -39.66
N GLU A 135 -16.29 -2.32 -39.57
CA GLU A 135 -16.46 -3.35 -40.60
C GLU A 135 -17.77 -4.12 -40.42
N LYS A 136 -18.18 -4.33 -39.16
CA LYS A 136 -19.39 -5.08 -38.87
C LYS A 136 -20.64 -4.29 -39.25
N GLN A 137 -21.50 -4.89 -40.06
CA GLN A 137 -22.65 -4.20 -40.68
C GLN A 137 -23.92 -4.22 -39.82
N SER A 138 -24.17 -5.33 -39.11
CA SER A 138 -25.38 -5.52 -38.32
C SER A 138 -25.06 -5.94 -36.89
N MET A 139 -25.94 -5.52 -35.97
CA MET A 139 -25.98 -6.05 -34.61
C MET A 139 -26.64 -7.43 -34.59
N ASN A 140 -26.38 -8.22 -33.55
CA ASN A 140 -27.10 -9.46 -33.26
C ASN A 140 -28.48 -9.21 -32.59
N TYR A 141 -28.95 -7.96 -32.57
CA TYR A 141 -30.20 -7.51 -31.96
C TYR A 141 -30.72 -6.25 -32.66
N ASP A 142 -32.04 -6.12 -32.81
CA ASP A 142 -32.66 -5.00 -33.54
C ASP A 142 -32.89 -3.75 -32.67
N ALA A 143 -33.00 -3.94 -31.35
CA ALA A 143 -33.19 -2.90 -30.35
C ALA A 143 -32.51 -3.28 -29.03
N ARG A 144 -32.16 -2.27 -28.22
CA ARG A 144 -31.55 -2.46 -26.90
C ARG A 144 -31.92 -1.33 -25.94
N GLU A 145 -32.03 -1.67 -24.67
CA GLU A 145 -32.21 -0.72 -23.58
C GLU A 145 -30.98 -0.76 -22.67
N ASP A 146 -30.11 0.24 -22.76
CA ASP A 146 -28.98 0.35 -21.83
C ASP A 146 -29.51 1.00 -20.55
N ASN A 147 -29.55 0.28 -19.43
CA ASN A 147 -30.15 0.74 -18.17
C ASN A 147 -29.17 0.96 -17.01
N GLN A 148 -27.88 0.84 -17.28
CA GLN A 148 -26.82 0.91 -16.26
C GLN A 148 -25.91 2.13 -16.45
N TYR A 149 -25.27 2.54 -15.35
CA TYR A 149 -24.22 3.56 -15.33
C TYR A 149 -22.84 2.89 -15.35
N THR A 150 -22.47 2.27 -16.47
CA THR A 150 -21.18 1.62 -16.65
C THR A 150 -20.17 2.56 -17.29
N ASN A 151 -18.86 2.30 -17.12
CA ASN A 151 -17.86 3.06 -17.87
C ASN A 151 -17.94 2.73 -19.36
N THR A 152 -17.39 3.60 -20.19
CA THR A 152 -17.60 3.53 -21.65
C THR A 152 -16.90 2.34 -22.28
N LEU A 153 -15.72 1.97 -21.79
CA LEU A 153 -15.01 0.80 -22.31
C LEU A 153 -15.81 -0.48 -22.06
N ASP A 154 -16.27 -0.67 -20.83
CA ASP A 154 -17.05 -1.85 -20.45
C ASP A 154 -18.37 -1.92 -21.21
N THR A 155 -19.05 -0.78 -21.39
CA THR A 155 -20.24 -0.73 -22.26
C THR A 155 -19.89 -1.18 -23.67
N ILE A 156 -18.82 -0.66 -24.28
CA ILE A 156 -18.41 -1.04 -25.64
C ILE A 156 -18.05 -2.53 -25.69
N MET A 157 -17.30 -3.05 -24.73
CA MET A 157 -16.91 -4.46 -24.69
C MET A 157 -18.12 -5.38 -24.60
N ASP A 158 -18.96 -5.22 -23.57
CA ASP A 158 -20.16 -6.05 -23.38
C ASP A 158 -21.12 -5.92 -24.57
N LYS A 159 -21.43 -4.68 -24.95
CA LYS A 159 -22.52 -4.39 -25.87
C LYS A 159 -22.14 -4.54 -27.34
N LEU A 160 -20.87 -4.40 -27.70
CA LEU A 160 -20.37 -4.65 -29.06
C LEU A 160 -19.55 -5.93 -29.14
N VAL A 161 -18.42 -6.00 -28.44
CA VAL A 161 -17.41 -7.06 -28.64
C VAL A 161 -17.90 -8.42 -28.16
N ASP A 162 -18.44 -8.51 -26.95
CA ASP A 162 -18.90 -9.78 -26.37
C ASP A 162 -20.22 -10.23 -27.03
N SER A 163 -21.13 -9.28 -27.27
CA SER A 163 -22.43 -9.55 -27.91
C SER A 163 -22.34 -9.89 -29.40
N ASN A 164 -21.34 -9.34 -30.12
CA ASN A 164 -21.28 -9.41 -31.58
C ASN A 164 -19.92 -9.91 -32.12
N GLY A 165 -18.93 -10.22 -31.27
CA GLY A 165 -17.57 -10.54 -31.69
C GLY A 165 -16.80 -9.33 -32.24
N GLY A 166 -15.68 -9.59 -32.91
CA GLY A 166 -14.84 -8.56 -33.53
C GLY A 166 -13.80 -7.96 -32.59
N TYR A 167 -13.11 -6.93 -33.09
CA TYR A 167 -11.91 -6.38 -32.45
C TYR A 167 -11.92 -4.85 -32.42
N LEU A 168 -11.62 -4.30 -31.25
CA LEU A 168 -11.32 -2.88 -31.11
C LEU A 168 -9.85 -2.62 -31.42
N ARG A 169 -9.59 -1.61 -32.23
CA ARG A 169 -8.22 -1.15 -32.53
C ARG A 169 -8.15 0.36 -32.50
N VAL A 170 -7.22 0.89 -31.72
CA VAL A 170 -6.90 2.32 -31.75
C VAL A 170 -5.87 2.58 -32.84
N ARG A 171 -6.16 3.52 -33.73
CA ARG A 171 -5.26 3.97 -34.79
C ARG A 171 -5.02 5.47 -34.66
N LYS A 172 -3.77 5.86 -34.52
CA LYS A 172 -3.37 7.27 -34.42
C LYS A 172 -3.02 7.83 -35.80
N GLN A 173 -3.56 9.01 -36.14
CA GLN A 173 -3.18 9.78 -37.33
C GLN A 173 -3.02 11.25 -36.93
N GLY A 174 -1.78 11.74 -36.96
CA GLY A 174 -1.43 13.01 -36.33
C GLY A 174 -1.77 12.96 -34.83
N ASP A 175 -2.47 13.96 -34.33
CA ASP A 175 -2.92 14.02 -32.93
C ASP A 175 -4.24 13.29 -32.67
N ASN A 176 -4.92 12.83 -33.72
CA ASN A 176 -6.23 12.20 -33.61
C ASN A 176 -6.12 10.69 -33.36
N ARG A 177 -6.98 10.19 -32.47
CA ARG A 177 -7.17 8.76 -32.20
C ARG A 177 -8.47 8.30 -32.82
N TYR A 178 -8.40 7.32 -33.71
CA TYR A 178 -9.56 6.67 -34.28
C TYR A 178 -9.77 5.33 -33.58
N LEU A 179 -10.99 5.07 -33.12
CA LEU A 179 -11.37 3.74 -32.62
C LEU A 179 -12.03 2.97 -33.75
N ASP A 180 -11.31 2.01 -34.32
CA ASP A 180 -11.81 1.08 -35.31
C ASP A 180 -12.51 -0.11 -34.61
N TYR A 181 -13.59 -0.62 -35.19
CA TYR A 181 -14.25 -1.87 -34.80
C TYR A 181 -14.27 -2.84 -35.99
N LEU A 182 -13.38 -3.82 -35.95
CA LEU A 182 -13.03 -4.69 -37.07
C LEU A 182 -13.61 -6.09 -36.90
N GLU A 183 -13.88 -6.79 -37.99
CA GLU A 183 -14.23 -8.23 -37.92
C GLU A 183 -12.97 -9.09 -37.73
N SER A 184 -11.85 -8.67 -38.32
CA SER A 184 -10.54 -9.32 -38.15
C SER A 184 -9.41 -8.34 -38.47
N TYR A 185 -8.17 -8.68 -38.09
CA TYR A 185 -6.98 -7.88 -38.40
C TYR A 185 -6.49 -8.05 -39.85
N ARG A 186 -6.99 -9.06 -40.58
CA ARG A 186 -6.77 -9.33 -42.02
C ARG A 186 -5.31 -9.41 -42.49
N ARG A 187 -4.34 -9.53 -41.57
CA ARG A 187 -2.93 -9.76 -41.91
C ARG A 187 -2.54 -11.20 -41.63
N THR A 188 -1.84 -11.82 -42.57
CA THR A 188 -1.20 -13.12 -42.40
C THR A 188 0.30 -12.88 -42.40
N SER A 189 1.00 -13.37 -41.37
CA SER A 189 2.45 -13.27 -41.31
C SER A 189 3.10 -14.31 -42.24
N GLY A 190 4.21 -13.93 -42.88
CA GLY A 190 5.04 -14.86 -43.66
C GLY A 190 5.87 -15.81 -42.80
N GLN A 191 6.03 -15.52 -41.50
CA GLN A 191 6.78 -16.35 -40.57
C GLN A 191 5.99 -17.63 -40.23
N ILE A 192 6.69 -18.73 -39.91
CA ILE A 192 6.08 -19.99 -39.45
C ILE A 192 6.55 -20.22 -38.02
N ILE A 193 5.63 -20.59 -37.14
CA ILE A 193 5.96 -21.04 -35.78
C ILE A 193 6.02 -22.57 -35.79
N ARG A 194 7.20 -23.14 -35.52
CA ARG A 194 7.47 -24.57 -35.66
C ARG A 194 8.05 -25.20 -34.40
N PHE A 195 7.53 -26.38 -34.08
CA PHE A 195 8.07 -27.21 -33.00
C PHE A 195 9.53 -27.60 -33.26
N GLY A 196 10.39 -27.41 -32.26
CA GLY A 196 11.82 -27.63 -32.36
C GLY A 196 12.61 -26.46 -32.96
N GLU A 197 11.94 -25.37 -33.35
CA GLU A 197 12.57 -24.14 -33.86
C GLU A 197 12.30 -22.97 -32.91
N ASN A 198 11.15 -22.29 -33.05
CA ASN A 198 10.82 -21.04 -32.35
C ASN A 198 9.67 -21.15 -31.35
N ILE A 199 9.14 -22.36 -31.09
CA ILE A 199 8.20 -22.60 -29.98
C ILE A 199 8.97 -22.69 -28.65
N LEU A 200 8.60 -21.87 -27.68
CA LEU A 200 9.08 -21.92 -26.30
C LEU A 200 8.26 -22.87 -25.43
N ASP A 201 6.94 -22.77 -25.54
CA ASP A 201 5.99 -23.56 -24.79
C ASP A 201 4.70 -23.75 -25.60
N LEU A 202 4.07 -24.91 -25.47
CA LEU A 202 2.79 -25.22 -26.10
C LEU A 202 1.96 -25.99 -25.08
N THR A 203 0.85 -25.39 -24.67
CA THR A 203 -0.12 -26.03 -23.81
C THR A 203 -1.44 -26.17 -24.56
N GLU A 204 -1.93 -27.41 -24.65
CA GLU A 204 -3.24 -27.72 -25.20
C GLU A 204 -4.21 -28.06 -24.04
N HIS A 205 -5.31 -27.32 -23.99
CA HIS A 205 -6.40 -27.53 -23.05
C HIS A 205 -7.65 -27.91 -23.81
N ILE A 206 -8.08 -29.16 -23.66
CA ILE A 206 -9.36 -29.64 -24.19
C ILE A 206 -10.32 -29.78 -23.00
N SER A 207 -11.39 -29.00 -23.00
CA SER A 207 -12.41 -29.01 -21.96
C SER A 207 -13.78 -29.36 -22.51
N ALA A 208 -14.48 -30.23 -21.79
CA ALA A 208 -15.89 -30.56 -21.98
C ALA A 208 -16.81 -29.81 -21.00
N GLU A 209 -16.25 -28.94 -20.15
CA GLU A 209 -16.96 -28.28 -19.03
C GLU A 209 -18.20 -27.52 -19.51
N ASN A 210 -18.10 -26.86 -20.66
CA ASN A 210 -19.16 -26.03 -21.23
C ASN A 210 -19.98 -26.74 -22.32
N VAL A 211 -19.81 -28.05 -22.50
CA VAL A 211 -20.56 -28.78 -23.53
C VAL A 211 -22.03 -28.85 -23.16
N ILE A 212 -22.89 -28.33 -24.03
CA ILE A 212 -24.35 -28.42 -23.92
C ILE A 212 -24.87 -29.20 -25.12
N THR A 213 -25.61 -30.28 -24.88
CA THR A 213 -26.26 -31.06 -25.96
C THR A 213 -27.77 -30.87 -25.99
N VAL A 214 -28.34 -30.28 -24.93
CA VAL A 214 -29.72 -29.82 -24.84
C VAL A 214 -29.75 -28.42 -24.23
N LEU A 215 -30.21 -27.42 -25.00
CA LEU A 215 -30.28 -26.03 -24.55
C LEU A 215 -31.71 -25.64 -24.21
N ILE A 216 -31.93 -25.06 -23.02
CA ILE A 216 -33.15 -24.32 -22.69
C ILE A 216 -32.86 -22.81 -22.87
N PRO A 217 -33.23 -22.21 -24.01
CA PRO A 217 -33.04 -20.78 -24.23
C PRO A 217 -34.10 -19.96 -23.46
N LEU A 218 -33.65 -18.96 -22.71
CA LEU A 218 -34.51 -18.09 -21.91
C LEU A 218 -34.41 -16.65 -22.42
N GLY A 219 -35.55 -16.01 -22.69
CA GLY A 219 -35.61 -14.61 -23.11
C GLY A 219 -35.89 -13.65 -21.94
N LYS A 220 -36.33 -12.44 -22.28
CA LYS A 220 -36.70 -11.38 -21.32
C LYS A 220 -37.71 -11.90 -20.30
N SER A 221 -37.51 -11.55 -19.03
CA SER A 221 -38.48 -11.80 -17.97
C SER A 221 -39.73 -10.94 -18.17
N ALA A 222 -40.92 -11.51 -17.97
CA ALA A 222 -42.10 -10.70 -17.75
C ALA A 222 -41.96 -9.93 -16.42
N GLU A 223 -42.55 -8.73 -16.33
CA GLU A 223 -42.72 -8.04 -15.05
C GLU A 223 -43.85 -8.73 -14.26
N GLY A 224 -43.55 -9.18 -13.04
CA GLY A 224 -44.56 -9.72 -12.13
C GLY A 224 -45.39 -8.61 -11.48
N GLU A 225 -46.61 -8.94 -11.04
CA GLU A 225 -47.59 -7.99 -10.49
C GLU A 225 -47.11 -7.17 -9.28
N ASN A 226 -46.01 -7.57 -8.62
CA ASN A 226 -45.43 -6.91 -7.44
C ASN A 226 -43.97 -6.43 -7.63
N GLY A 227 -43.49 -6.30 -8.87
CA GLY A 227 -42.09 -5.92 -9.15
C GLY A 227 -41.08 -7.06 -9.00
N ASP A 228 -41.54 -8.30 -8.80
CA ASP A 228 -40.73 -9.52 -8.86
C ASP A 228 -40.57 -9.98 -10.32
N SER A 229 -39.44 -10.62 -10.64
CA SER A 229 -39.22 -11.19 -11.98
C SER A 229 -40.21 -12.33 -12.25
N GLY A 230 -41.11 -12.13 -13.22
CA GLY A 230 -42.10 -13.12 -13.65
C GLY A 230 -41.51 -14.26 -14.48
N LYS A 231 -42.39 -15.08 -15.11
CA LYS A 231 -41.95 -16.14 -16.03
C LYS A 231 -41.16 -15.54 -17.19
N ARG A 232 -40.04 -16.16 -17.54
CA ARG A 232 -39.23 -15.78 -18.71
C ARG A 232 -39.88 -16.25 -19.99
N LEU A 233 -39.63 -15.51 -21.07
CA LEU A 233 -39.96 -15.93 -22.43
C LEU A 233 -39.23 -17.25 -22.75
N THR A 234 -39.96 -18.23 -23.30
CA THR A 234 -39.41 -19.52 -23.75
C THR A 234 -39.75 -19.75 -25.21
N ILE A 235 -39.24 -20.85 -25.78
CA ILE A 235 -39.49 -21.25 -27.17
C ILE A 235 -40.67 -22.23 -27.33
N GLU A 236 -41.39 -22.60 -26.25
CA GLU A 236 -42.43 -23.63 -26.29
C GLU A 236 -43.47 -23.39 -27.39
N SER A 237 -43.93 -22.14 -27.52
CA SER A 237 -44.96 -21.72 -28.49
C SER A 237 -44.53 -21.90 -29.94
N VAL A 238 -43.23 -21.89 -30.21
CA VAL A 238 -42.63 -21.95 -31.55
C VAL A 238 -41.82 -23.22 -31.80
N ASN A 239 -41.87 -24.17 -30.86
CA ASN A 239 -41.07 -25.40 -30.90
C ASN A 239 -41.87 -26.65 -30.52
N GLY A 240 -43.14 -26.70 -30.95
CA GLY A 240 -43.98 -27.88 -30.78
C GLY A 240 -44.25 -28.24 -29.31
N GLY A 241 -44.31 -27.23 -28.43
CA GLY A 241 -44.53 -27.41 -27.00
C GLY A 241 -43.30 -27.79 -26.19
N LYS A 242 -42.10 -27.79 -26.79
CA LYS A 242 -40.83 -28.03 -26.09
C LYS A 242 -40.11 -26.71 -25.81
N ASP A 243 -39.72 -26.48 -24.57
CA ASP A 243 -38.94 -25.32 -24.13
C ASP A 243 -37.44 -25.44 -24.43
N TYR A 244 -36.99 -26.58 -24.96
CA TYR A 244 -35.58 -26.88 -25.23
C TYR A 244 -35.29 -27.22 -26.70
N LEU A 245 -34.04 -27.04 -27.08
CA LEU A 245 -33.43 -27.46 -28.34
C LEU A 245 -32.48 -28.63 -28.08
N GLU A 246 -32.42 -29.59 -28.99
CA GLU A 246 -31.56 -30.77 -28.87
C GLU A 246 -30.66 -30.91 -30.09
N ASP A 247 -29.45 -31.38 -29.85
CA ASP A 247 -28.53 -31.81 -30.89
C ASP A 247 -28.37 -33.33 -30.85
N SER A 248 -29.03 -34.03 -31.78
CA SER A 248 -29.04 -35.50 -31.79
C SER A 248 -27.65 -36.11 -32.03
N GLU A 249 -26.78 -35.44 -32.78
CA GLU A 249 -25.42 -35.92 -33.05
C GLU A 249 -24.55 -35.80 -31.78
N ALA A 250 -24.61 -34.65 -31.11
CA ALA A 250 -23.89 -34.43 -29.86
C ALA A 250 -24.42 -35.31 -28.72
N ILE A 251 -25.75 -35.56 -28.65
CA ILE A 251 -26.34 -36.49 -27.68
C ILE A 251 -25.82 -37.92 -27.90
N ALA A 252 -25.64 -38.35 -29.15
CA ALA A 252 -25.10 -39.67 -29.45
C ALA A 252 -23.63 -39.82 -28.98
N LEU A 253 -22.87 -38.71 -28.98
CA LEU A 253 -21.45 -38.68 -28.58
C LEU A 253 -21.25 -38.51 -27.07
N TYR A 254 -21.98 -37.58 -26.45
CA TYR A 254 -21.72 -37.12 -25.08
C TYR A 254 -22.88 -37.41 -24.10
N GLY A 255 -23.99 -37.95 -24.60
CA GLY A 255 -25.23 -38.09 -23.84
C GLY A 255 -26.00 -36.77 -23.72
N ARG A 256 -27.13 -36.81 -23.00
CA ARG A 256 -27.92 -35.60 -22.71
C ARG A 256 -27.23 -34.79 -21.61
N ILE A 257 -26.81 -33.58 -21.96
CA ILE A 257 -26.24 -32.58 -21.06
C ILE A 257 -27.06 -31.31 -21.24
N VAL A 258 -27.87 -31.00 -20.22
CA VAL A 258 -28.84 -29.90 -20.25
C VAL A 258 -28.19 -28.63 -19.70
N GLY A 259 -28.24 -27.55 -20.47
CA GLY A 259 -27.81 -26.22 -20.07
C GLY A 259 -28.84 -25.15 -20.41
N THR A 260 -28.70 -23.99 -19.79
CA THR A 260 -29.53 -22.80 -20.08
C THR A 260 -28.65 -21.69 -20.63
N HIS A 261 -29.23 -20.82 -21.45
CA HIS A 261 -28.61 -19.54 -21.80
C HIS A 261 -29.69 -18.47 -21.84
N THR A 262 -29.41 -17.33 -21.21
CA THR A 262 -30.39 -16.26 -21.01
C THR A 262 -30.04 -15.06 -21.87
N TRP A 263 -30.98 -14.65 -22.71
CA TRP A 263 -30.95 -13.39 -23.44
C TRP A 263 -31.96 -12.42 -22.83
N GLU A 264 -31.49 -11.57 -21.92
CA GLU A 264 -32.33 -10.61 -21.17
C GLU A 264 -33.11 -9.64 -22.07
N ASP A 265 -32.60 -9.40 -23.27
CA ASP A 265 -33.15 -8.42 -24.22
C ASP A 265 -34.10 -9.03 -25.27
N VAL A 266 -34.26 -10.36 -25.32
CA VAL A 266 -35.04 -11.01 -26.38
C VAL A 266 -36.50 -11.15 -25.96
N THR A 267 -37.39 -10.48 -26.69
CA THR A 267 -38.83 -10.42 -26.43
C THR A 267 -39.70 -11.25 -27.38
N VAL A 268 -39.11 -11.84 -28.42
CA VAL A 268 -39.83 -12.59 -29.47
C VAL A 268 -39.38 -14.07 -29.48
N PRO A 269 -40.30 -15.05 -29.31
CA PRO A 269 -39.96 -16.48 -29.26
C PRO A 269 -39.23 -17.03 -30.48
N GLU A 270 -39.59 -16.60 -31.69
CA GLU A 270 -38.95 -17.02 -32.94
C GLU A 270 -37.48 -16.61 -33.00
N ASN A 271 -37.19 -15.36 -32.59
CA ASN A 271 -35.82 -14.85 -32.50
C ASN A 271 -35.03 -15.58 -31.41
N LEU A 272 -35.67 -15.89 -30.27
CA LEU A 272 -35.07 -16.68 -29.20
C LEU A 272 -34.70 -18.09 -29.67
N LYS A 273 -35.57 -18.73 -30.46
CA LYS A 273 -35.31 -20.06 -31.04
C LYS A 273 -34.13 -20.03 -32.02
N ALA A 274 -34.10 -19.05 -32.93
CA ALA A 274 -33.00 -18.91 -33.89
C ALA A 274 -31.65 -18.70 -33.18
N LYS A 275 -31.60 -17.78 -32.20
CA LYS A 275 -30.41 -17.55 -31.36
C LYS A 275 -30.00 -18.79 -30.56
N GLY A 276 -30.97 -19.49 -29.99
CA GLY A 276 -30.74 -20.75 -29.27
C GLY A 276 -30.11 -21.82 -30.16
N GLN A 277 -30.55 -21.94 -31.42
CA GLN A 277 -30.02 -22.94 -32.35
C GLN A 277 -28.57 -22.62 -32.75
N GLU A 278 -28.27 -21.35 -33.02
CA GLU A 278 -26.91 -20.89 -33.29
C GLU A 278 -25.99 -21.13 -32.07
N TYR A 279 -26.47 -20.79 -30.87
CA TYR A 279 -25.73 -21.03 -29.64
C TYR A 279 -25.44 -22.52 -29.40
N LEU A 280 -26.46 -23.38 -29.51
CA LEU A 280 -26.31 -24.83 -29.32
C LEU A 280 -25.34 -25.45 -30.31
N SER A 281 -25.32 -24.97 -31.57
CA SER A 281 -24.38 -25.46 -32.59
C SER A 281 -22.91 -25.25 -32.22
N ASN A 282 -22.63 -24.22 -31.41
CA ASN A 282 -21.30 -23.92 -30.90
C ASN A 282 -21.06 -24.62 -29.55
N ALA A 283 -22.03 -24.56 -28.64
CA ALA A 283 -21.93 -25.10 -27.29
C ALA A 283 -21.83 -26.64 -27.24
N ARG A 284 -22.22 -27.35 -28.32
CA ARG A 284 -22.05 -28.81 -28.41
C ARG A 284 -20.60 -29.26 -28.60
N ASN A 285 -19.70 -28.36 -28.98
CA ASN A 285 -18.32 -28.70 -29.31
C ASN A 285 -17.43 -28.65 -28.07
N LEU A 286 -16.42 -29.54 -28.00
CA LEU A 286 -15.36 -29.40 -27.01
C LEU A 286 -14.66 -28.06 -27.22
N SER A 287 -14.43 -27.34 -26.13
CA SER A 287 -13.55 -26.17 -26.17
C SER A 287 -12.10 -26.64 -26.18
N ALA A 288 -11.37 -26.33 -27.25
CA ALA A 288 -9.95 -26.62 -27.36
C ALA A 288 -9.18 -25.29 -27.41
N THR A 289 -8.49 -24.98 -26.33
CA THR A 289 -7.62 -23.81 -26.24
C THR A 289 -6.19 -24.27 -26.40
N ILE A 290 -5.52 -23.79 -27.45
CA ILE A 290 -4.07 -23.95 -27.60
C ILE A 290 -3.47 -22.63 -27.21
N GLU A 291 -2.73 -22.60 -26.11
CA GLU A 291 -1.86 -21.49 -25.76
C GLU A 291 -0.45 -21.86 -26.19
N LEU A 292 0.10 -21.07 -27.10
CA LEU A 292 1.46 -21.28 -27.59
C LEU A 292 2.26 -20.02 -27.33
N THR A 293 3.49 -20.22 -26.85
CA THR A 293 4.46 -19.14 -26.72
C THR A 293 5.66 -19.35 -27.62
N ALA A 294 6.09 -18.30 -28.31
CA ALA A 294 7.16 -18.37 -29.31
C ALA A 294 8.04 -17.12 -29.31
N ILE A 295 9.26 -17.29 -29.83
CA ILE A 295 10.18 -16.20 -30.17
C ILE A 295 9.87 -15.72 -31.58
N ASP A 296 9.95 -14.41 -31.78
CA ASP A 296 9.89 -13.81 -33.10
C ASP A 296 11.28 -13.75 -33.75
N LEU A 297 11.43 -14.41 -34.89
CA LEU A 297 12.71 -14.57 -35.56
C LEU A 297 13.13 -13.35 -36.41
N HIS A 298 12.27 -12.33 -36.59
CA HIS A 298 12.64 -11.14 -37.38
C HIS A 298 13.82 -10.35 -36.78
N LEU A 299 14.11 -10.55 -35.50
CA LEU A 299 15.26 -9.95 -34.82
C LEU A 299 16.58 -10.67 -35.15
N VAL A 300 16.51 -11.91 -35.65
CA VAL A 300 17.66 -12.76 -35.98
C VAL A 300 17.93 -12.77 -37.48
N ASP A 301 16.88 -12.69 -38.29
CA ASP A 301 16.96 -12.69 -39.75
C ASP A 301 16.11 -11.57 -40.34
N VAL A 302 16.78 -10.63 -41.01
CA VAL A 302 16.18 -9.42 -41.61
C VAL A 302 15.19 -9.72 -42.73
N ASP A 303 15.25 -10.91 -43.32
CA ASP A 303 14.33 -11.35 -44.36
C ASP A 303 13.04 -11.96 -43.79
N MET A 304 12.96 -12.15 -42.47
CA MET A 304 11.75 -12.65 -41.81
C MET A 304 10.75 -11.55 -41.50
N ASP A 305 9.50 -11.81 -41.85
CA ASP A 305 8.38 -10.92 -41.58
C ASP A 305 8.13 -10.75 -40.08
N SER A 306 7.98 -9.52 -39.61
CA SER A 306 7.76 -9.22 -38.19
C SER A 306 6.34 -9.56 -37.75
N VAL A 307 6.23 -10.25 -36.62
CA VAL A 307 4.94 -10.71 -36.08
C VAL A 307 4.29 -9.58 -35.28
N GLN A 308 3.10 -9.17 -35.73
CA GLN A 308 2.30 -8.11 -35.13
C GLN A 308 1.08 -8.69 -34.39
N LEU A 309 0.56 -7.92 -33.42
CA LEU A 309 -0.69 -8.27 -32.74
C LEU A 309 -1.83 -8.43 -33.76
N GLY A 310 -2.58 -9.53 -33.65
CA GLY A 310 -3.70 -9.85 -34.53
C GLY A 310 -3.32 -10.55 -35.84
N ASP A 311 -2.03 -10.75 -36.13
CA ASP A 311 -1.63 -11.54 -37.29
C ASP A 311 -2.16 -12.97 -37.21
N MET A 312 -2.56 -13.53 -38.35
CA MET A 312 -2.70 -14.97 -38.53
C MET A 312 -1.32 -15.55 -38.88
N ILE A 313 -0.85 -16.52 -38.10
CA ILE A 313 0.44 -17.17 -38.31
C ILE A 313 0.28 -18.68 -38.37
N ARG A 314 1.01 -19.33 -39.29
CA ARG A 314 0.96 -20.79 -39.43
C ARG A 314 1.77 -21.43 -38.30
N VAL A 315 1.15 -22.35 -37.58
CA VAL A 315 1.76 -23.13 -36.51
C VAL A 315 1.87 -24.57 -36.95
N VAL A 316 3.07 -25.13 -36.88
CA VAL A 316 3.37 -26.51 -37.25
C VAL A 316 4.02 -27.25 -36.08
N SER A 317 3.30 -28.20 -35.49
CA SER A 317 3.79 -29.05 -34.40
C SER A 317 3.40 -30.51 -34.64
N PRO A 318 4.27 -31.30 -35.31
CA PRO A 318 3.99 -32.70 -35.62
C PRO A 318 3.66 -33.57 -34.39
N PRO A 319 4.34 -33.44 -33.23
CA PRO A 319 4.00 -34.22 -32.03
C PRO A 319 2.57 -33.97 -31.54
N HIS A 320 2.03 -32.78 -31.79
CA HIS A 320 0.69 -32.36 -31.39
C HIS A 320 -0.32 -32.43 -32.53
N LYS A 321 0.06 -32.99 -33.70
CA LYS A 321 -0.77 -33.06 -34.91
C LYS A 321 -1.35 -31.69 -35.33
N LEU A 322 -0.56 -30.63 -35.11
CA LEU A 322 -0.97 -29.25 -35.34
C LEU A 322 -0.35 -28.74 -36.65
N ASP A 323 -1.18 -28.35 -37.61
CA ASP A 323 -0.78 -27.58 -38.80
C ASP A 323 -1.95 -26.66 -39.18
N LYS A 324 -2.02 -25.49 -38.55
CA LYS A 324 -3.09 -24.51 -38.78
C LYS A 324 -2.62 -23.09 -38.58
N TYR A 325 -3.37 -22.14 -39.12
CA TYR A 325 -3.20 -20.73 -38.82
C TYR A 325 -3.87 -20.40 -37.49
N MET A 326 -3.15 -19.69 -36.63
CA MET A 326 -3.65 -19.20 -35.34
C MET A 326 -3.42 -17.69 -35.24
N MET A 327 -4.29 -16.98 -34.55
CA MET A 327 -4.14 -15.55 -34.36
C MET A 327 -3.16 -15.24 -33.22
N VAL A 328 -2.33 -14.21 -33.41
CA VAL A 328 -1.54 -13.59 -32.35
C VAL A 328 -2.45 -12.80 -31.43
N SER A 329 -2.80 -13.38 -30.29
CA SER A 329 -3.73 -12.79 -29.33
C SER A 329 -3.05 -11.86 -28.33
N LYS A 330 -1.77 -12.10 -28.03
CA LYS A 330 -0.94 -11.24 -27.19
C LYS A 330 0.48 -11.15 -27.75
N ARG A 331 1.11 -9.98 -27.58
CA ARG A 331 2.49 -9.71 -27.95
C ARG A 331 3.17 -8.95 -26.82
N GLU A 332 4.28 -9.48 -26.33
CA GLU A 332 5.15 -8.83 -25.35
C GLU A 332 6.47 -8.46 -26.01
N TYR A 333 6.85 -7.20 -25.89
CA TYR A 333 8.11 -6.66 -26.39
C TYR A 333 8.98 -6.24 -25.22
N ASN A 334 10.23 -6.69 -25.19
CA ASN A 334 11.24 -6.28 -24.23
C ASN A 334 12.23 -5.34 -24.91
N LEU A 335 12.20 -4.08 -24.49
CA LEU A 335 12.97 -3.00 -25.10
C LEU A 335 14.47 -3.11 -24.82
N VAL A 336 14.86 -3.79 -23.74
CA VAL A 336 16.26 -3.91 -23.29
C VAL A 336 16.84 -5.27 -23.65
N ASN A 337 16.04 -6.34 -23.53
CA ASN A 337 16.42 -7.71 -23.89
C ASN A 337 15.45 -8.29 -24.94
N PRO A 338 15.60 -7.95 -26.24
CA PRO A 338 14.66 -8.38 -27.29
C PRO A 338 14.53 -9.91 -27.44
N GLN A 339 15.51 -10.68 -26.97
CA GLN A 339 15.46 -12.15 -26.90
C GLN A 339 14.37 -12.68 -25.95
N ASP A 340 13.87 -11.84 -25.03
CA ASP A 340 12.77 -12.16 -24.10
C ASP A 340 11.39 -11.78 -24.68
N ASP A 341 11.33 -11.34 -25.94
CA ASP A 341 10.08 -11.09 -26.64
C ASP A 341 9.22 -12.36 -26.66
N LYS A 342 7.91 -12.18 -26.48
CA LYS A 342 6.97 -13.29 -26.40
C LYS A 342 5.78 -13.06 -27.33
N ILE A 343 5.47 -14.06 -28.13
CA ILE A 343 4.22 -14.16 -28.86
C ILE A 343 3.31 -15.10 -28.07
N VAL A 344 2.03 -14.78 -27.92
CA VAL A 344 1.02 -15.74 -27.50
C VAL A 344 0.01 -15.92 -28.61
N LEU A 345 -0.19 -17.18 -29.00
CA LEU A 345 -1.24 -17.57 -29.94
C LEU A 345 -2.37 -18.24 -29.18
N GLY A 346 -3.60 -18.02 -29.63
CA GLY A 346 -4.75 -18.76 -29.10
C GLY A 346 -6.05 -18.39 -29.78
N ASP A 347 -6.83 -19.41 -30.12
CA ASP A 347 -8.23 -19.28 -30.55
C ASP A 347 -9.12 -19.37 -29.32
N THR A 348 -9.50 -18.22 -28.77
CA THR A 348 -10.83 -17.90 -28.20
C THR A 348 -10.70 -16.69 -27.29
N ILE A 349 -11.58 -15.72 -27.51
CA ILE A 349 -11.79 -14.57 -26.63
C ILE A 349 -12.07 -15.06 -25.20
N THR A 350 -12.74 -16.20 -25.03
CA THR A 350 -13.10 -16.81 -23.74
C THR A 350 -11.89 -17.15 -22.85
N ALA A 351 -10.86 -17.79 -23.40
CA ALA A 351 -9.66 -18.14 -22.61
C ALA A 351 -8.86 -16.90 -22.18
N LEU A 352 -8.88 -15.84 -23.00
CA LEU A 352 -8.26 -14.56 -22.68
C LEU A 352 -9.09 -13.79 -21.66
N THR A 353 -10.43 -13.76 -21.78
CA THR A 353 -11.31 -13.09 -20.81
C THR A 353 -11.26 -13.78 -19.46
N GLU A 354 -11.19 -15.11 -19.40
CA GLU A 354 -11.03 -15.84 -18.13
C GLU A 354 -9.65 -15.61 -17.50
N ARG A 355 -8.57 -15.63 -18.29
CA ARG A 355 -7.22 -15.33 -17.79
C ARG A 355 -7.05 -13.85 -17.46
N GLN A 356 -7.68 -12.94 -18.20
CA GLN A 356 -7.67 -11.50 -17.97
C GLN A 356 -8.54 -11.11 -16.79
N ALA A 357 -9.69 -11.76 -16.58
CA ALA A 357 -10.47 -11.63 -15.34
C ALA A 357 -9.69 -12.20 -14.16
N ALA A 358 -8.97 -13.32 -14.32
CA ALA A 358 -8.09 -13.85 -13.26
C ALA A 358 -6.88 -12.95 -12.98
N LEU A 359 -6.26 -12.38 -14.02
CA LEU A 359 -5.15 -11.44 -13.94
C LEU A 359 -5.61 -10.10 -13.34
N GLN A 360 -6.70 -9.50 -13.82
CA GLN A 360 -7.31 -8.31 -13.25
C GLN A 360 -7.73 -8.54 -11.80
N LYS A 361 -8.34 -9.68 -11.47
CA LYS A 361 -8.67 -10.02 -10.08
C LYS A 361 -7.41 -10.23 -9.22
N SER A 362 -6.32 -10.72 -9.79
CA SER A 362 -5.02 -10.82 -9.09
C SER A 362 -4.36 -9.45 -8.91
N VAL A 363 -4.46 -8.56 -9.90
CA VAL A 363 -3.97 -7.18 -9.87
C VAL A 363 -4.81 -6.32 -8.94
N GLU A 364 -6.13 -6.48 -8.91
CA GLU A 364 -7.05 -5.86 -7.95
C GLU A 364 -6.76 -6.37 -6.54
N LYS A 365 -6.57 -7.68 -6.34
CA LYS A 365 -6.11 -8.23 -5.05
C LYS A 365 -4.76 -7.65 -4.65
N GLN A 366 -3.84 -7.43 -5.59
CA GLN A 366 -2.53 -6.82 -5.34
C GLN A 366 -2.65 -5.31 -5.07
N LYS A 367 -3.59 -4.62 -5.70
CA LYS A 367 -3.92 -3.19 -5.50
C LYS A 367 -4.61 -2.98 -4.16
N HIS A 368 -5.53 -3.86 -3.77
CA HIS A 368 -6.10 -3.91 -2.42
C HIS A 368 -5.05 -4.27 -1.37
N ALA A 369 -4.16 -5.23 -1.65
CA ALA A 369 -3.06 -5.56 -0.75
C ALA A 369 -2.07 -4.38 -0.59
N SER A 370 -1.81 -3.62 -1.68
CA SER A 370 -0.97 -2.42 -1.64
C SER A 370 -1.66 -1.26 -0.93
N ALA A 371 -2.97 -1.05 -1.13
CA ALA A 371 -3.76 -0.04 -0.44
C ALA A 371 -3.88 -0.35 1.05
N SER A 372 -4.13 -1.61 1.41
CA SER A 372 -4.12 -2.09 2.80
C SER A 372 -2.71 -2.06 3.40
N MET A 373 -1.64 -2.26 2.62
CA MET A 373 -0.26 -2.07 3.08
C MET A 373 0.03 -0.60 3.36
N GLU A 374 -0.47 0.33 2.55
CA GLU A 374 -0.27 1.77 2.78
C GLU A 374 -1.09 2.28 3.97
N GLU A 375 -2.28 1.72 4.19
CA GLU A 375 -3.10 1.94 5.38
C GLU A 375 -2.41 1.39 6.64
N VAL A 376 -1.92 0.14 6.59
CA VAL A 376 -1.11 -0.45 7.68
C VAL A 376 0.17 0.35 7.91
N ARG A 377 0.83 0.85 6.87
CA ARG A 377 2.01 1.71 6.98
C ARG A 377 1.67 3.05 7.63
N GLY A 378 0.51 3.63 7.32
CA GLY A 378 -0.04 4.81 7.98
C GLY A 378 -0.31 4.56 9.47
N SER A 379 -0.98 3.46 9.80
CA SER A 379 -1.23 3.04 11.19
C SER A 379 0.06 2.73 11.95
N VAL A 380 1.04 2.08 11.32
CA VAL A 380 2.36 1.80 11.90
C VAL A 380 3.14 3.09 12.11
N SER A 381 3.09 4.05 11.18
CA SER A 381 3.72 5.36 11.35
C SER A 381 3.07 6.15 12.50
N ALA A 382 1.75 6.08 12.65
CA ALA A 382 1.03 6.68 13.77
C ALA A 382 1.43 6.02 15.10
N LEU A 383 1.44 4.69 15.16
CA LEU A 383 1.90 3.91 16.32
C LEU A 383 3.37 4.18 16.66
N VAL A 384 4.25 4.33 15.67
CA VAL A 384 5.65 4.72 15.89
C VAL A 384 5.72 6.12 16.49
N GLY A 385 4.90 7.06 16.02
CA GLY A 385 4.75 8.39 16.63
C GLY A 385 4.30 8.31 18.09
N GLU A 386 3.24 7.56 18.38
CA GLU A 386 2.73 7.35 19.74
C GLU A 386 3.78 6.68 20.65
N VAL A 387 4.52 5.68 20.16
CA VAL A 387 5.60 5.01 20.90
C VAL A 387 6.76 5.96 21.16
N VAL A 388 7.12 6.84 20.23
CA VAL A 388 8.15 7.87 20.43
C VAL A 388 7.70 8.88 21.50
N SER A 389 6.45 9.34 21.46
CA SER A 389 5.88 10.21 22.49
C SER A 389 5.85 9.53 23.86
N ALA A 390 5.39 8.28 23.94
CA ALA A 390 5.40 7.51 25.18
C ALA A 390 6.83 7.30 25.72
N LYS A 391 7.82 7.06 24.83
CA LYS A 391 9.23 6.96 25.22
C LYS A 391 9.78 8.28 25.78
N GLN A 392 9.36 9.42 25.24
CA GLN A 392 9.73 10.74 25.77
C GLN A 392 9.11 10.99 27.15
N GLU A 393 7.84 10.63 27.34
CA GLU A 393 7.14 10.73 28.63
C GLU A 393 7.78 9.82 29.70
N VAL A 394 8.11 8.57 29.34
CA VAL A 394 8.83 7.63 30.23
C VAL A 394 10.21 8.15 30.59
N SER A 395 10.93 8.76 29.63
CA SER A 395 12.23 9.38 29.90
C SER A 395 12.11 10.57 30.86
N ALA A 396 11.07 11.39 30.70
CA ALA A 396 10.77 12.50 31.61
C ALA A 396 10.39 12.00 33.02
N LEU A 397 9.65 10.90 33.14
CA LEU A 397 9.37 10.23 34.40
C LEU A 397 10.66 9.71 35.06
N GLY A 398 11.56 9.10 34.30
CA GLY A 398 12.87 8.66 34.79
C GLY A 398 13.69 9.80 35.41
N GLY A 399 13.70 10.98 34.78
CA GLY A 399 14.36 12.17 35.34
C GLY A 399 13.72 12.67 36.65
N LYS A 400 12.39 12.62 36.75
CA LYS A 400 11.67 12.95 38.01
C LYS A 400 11.98 11.95 39.12
N VAL A 401 12.05 10.65 38.81
CA VAL A 401 12.43 9.60 39.78
C VAL A 401 13.85 9.81 40.30
N GLN A 402 14.83 10.07 39.43
CA GLN A 402 16.20 10.39 39.87
C GLN A 402 16.27 11.62 40.79
N THR A 403 15.45 12.64 40.51
CA THR A 403 15.38 13.84 41.36
C THR A 403 14.82 13.50 42.75
N LEU A 404 13.79 12.66 42.81
CA LEU A 404 13.20 12.18 44.07
C LEU A 404 14.16 11.28 44.86
N GLU A 405 14.88 10.38 44.20
CA GLU A 405 15.92 9.54 44.82
C GLU A 405 17.06 10.39 45.40
N GLY A 406 17.51 11.40 44.64
CA GLY A 406 18.49 12.38 45.13
C GLY A 406 18.00 13.15 46.34
N GLY A 407 16.74 13.62 46.31
CA GLY A 407 16.08 14.29 47.45
C GLY A 407 15.97 13.39 48.68
N SER A 408 15.56 12.13 48.50
CA SER A 408 15.47 11.13 49.57
C SER A 408 16.84 10.86 50.21
N THR A 409 17.90 10.74 49.41
CA THR A 409 19.28 10.58 49.88
C THR A 409 19.74 11.80 50.69
N GLY A 410 19.38 13.01 50.23
CA GLY A 410 19.65 14.25 50.97
C GLY A 410 18.95 14.29 52.33
N VAL A 411 17.67 13.93 52.37
CA VAL A 411 16.89 13.82 53.61
C VAL A 411 17.50 12.79 54.56
N GLN A 412 17.93 11.62 54.07
CA GLN A 412 18.62 10.61 54.87
C GLN A 412 19.93 11.14 55.49
N LYS A 413 20.75 11.86 54.71
CA LYS A 413 21.98 12.47 55.24
C LYS A 413 21.69 13.49 56.34
N THR A 414 20.66 14.33 56.15
CA THR A 414 20.24 15.30 57.17
C THR A 414 19.74 14.60 58.44
N LEU A 415 18.92 13.56 58.30
CA LEU A 415 18.45 12.73 59.42
C LEU A 415 19.62 12.09 60.17
N GLN A 416 20.60 11.52 59.46
CA GLN A 416 21.79 10.95 60.09
C GLN A 416 22.62 12.02 60.83
N GLY A 417 22.76 13.22 60.26
CA GLY A 417 23.46 14.34 60.90
C GLY A 417 22.75 14.82 62.18
N ILE A 418 21.43 14.89 62.14
CA ILE A 418 20.61 15.19 63.33
C ILE A 418 20.79 14.11 64.40
N LEU A 419 20.75 12.84 64.01
CA LEU A 419 20.90 11.71 64.92
C LEU A 419 22.26 11.71 65.62
N ASN A 420 23.35 11.95 64.86
CA ASN A 420 24.69 12.10 65.42
C ASN A 420 24.78 13.30 66.38
N SER A 421 24.15 14.43 66.04
CA SER A 421 24.14 15.63 66.88
C SER A 421 23.38 15.40 68.19
N LEU A 422 22.26 14.69 68.13
CA LEU A 422 21.49 14.27 69.31
C LEU A 422 22.33 13.36 70.22
N THR A 423 23.04 12.38 69.67
CA THR A 423 23.93 11.52 70.46
C THR A 423 25.02 12.31 71.19
N VAL A 424 25.64 13.30 70.52
CA VAL A 424 26.62 14.19 71.16
C VAL A 424 25.98 15.05 72.26
N GLN A 425 24.75 15.53 72.05
CA GLN A 425 24.02 16.27 73.08
C GLN A 425 23.67 15.37 74.28
N GLU A 426 23.26 14.13 74.06
CA GLU A 426 23.01 13.15 75.12
C GLU A 426 24.27 12.89 75.97
N GLU A 427 25.45 12.77 75.35
CA GLU A 427 26.72 12.63 76.07
C GLU A 427 27.07 13.88 76.89
N LYS A 428 26.92 15.07 76.32
CA LYS A 428 27.13 16.33 77.06
C LYS A 428 26.17 16.48 78.23
N VAL A 429 24.91 16.11 78.06
CA VAL A 429 23.92 16.12 79.15
C VAL A 429 24.32 15.11 80.24
N ARG A 430 24.89 13.96 79.87
CA ARG A 430 25.43 12.99 80.84
C ARG A 430 26.60 13.56 81.62
N GLU A 431 27.57 14.19 80.96
CA GLU A 431 28.73 14.83 81.58
C GLU A 431 28.30 15.94 82.55
N VAL A 432 27.42 16.85 82.13
CA VAL A 432 26.87 17.90 83.01
C VAL A 432 26.14 17.29 84.21
N LYS A 433 25.45 16.16 84.04
CA LYS A 433 24.79 15.48 85.15
C LYS A 433 25.79 14.90 86.15
N GLU A 434 26.93 14.39 85.69
CA GLU A 434 28.04 13.92 86.52
C GLU A 434 28.69 15.10 87.27
N ASP A 435 28.96 16.22 86.59
CA ASP A 435 29.50 17.45 87.21
C ASP A 435 28.57 17.99 88.30
N ILE A 436 27.25 18.05 88.04
CA ILE A 436 26.25 18.48 89.04
C ILE A 436 26.26 17.54 90.26
N GLN A 437 26.50 16.25 90.07
CA GLN A 437 26.60 15.31 91.19
C GLN A 437 27.88 15.55 92.01
N GLU A 438 29.00 15.83 91.35
CA GLU A 438 30.27 16.15 92.02
C GLU A 438 30.19 17.48 92.79
N ASP A 439 29.69 18.55 92.16
CA ASP A 439 29.51 19.86 92.79
C ASP A 439 28.56 19.79 93.98
N ARG A 440 27.49 18.99 93.88
CA ARG A 440 26.61 18.71 95.02
C ARG A 440 27.34 18.00 96.15
N GLY A 441 28.29 17.12 95.84
CA GLY A 441 29.18 16.50 96.81
C GLY A 441 30.08 17.52 97.51
N ARG A 442 30.77 18.37 96.74
CA ARG A 442 31.65 19.43 97.27
C ARG A 442 30.90 20.47 98.10
N LEU A 443 29.69 20.84 97.70
CA LEU A 443 28.83 21.75 98.47
C LEU A 443 28.51 21.17 99.85
N ASN A 444 28.16 19.88 99.92
CA ASN A 444 27.90 19.21 101.20
C ASN A 444 29.16 19.16 102.09
N GLU A 445 30.36 19.04 101.51
CA GLU A 445 31.62 19.10 102.26
C GLU A 445 31.94 20.51 102.76
N LEU A 446 31.73 21.54 101.94
CA LEU A 446 31.87 22.94 102.34
C LEU A 446 30.88 23.30 103.46
N ASP A 447 29.64 22.85 103.38
CA ASP A 447 28.64 23.07 104.43
C ASP A 447 29.10 22.44 105.76
N ARG A 448 29.67 21.23 105.72
CA ARG A 448 30.28 20.59 106.90
C ARG A 448 31.48 21.36 107.45
N ALA A 449 32.38 21.81 106.57
CA ALA A 449 33.57 22.58 106.97
C ALA A 449 33.21 23.95 107.54
N ASN A 450 32.20 24.62 106.98
CA ASN A 450 31.70 25.90 107.47
C ASN A 450 31.04 25.74 108.85
N GLN A 451 30.27 24.67 109.05
CA GLN A 451 29.74 24.29 110.36
C GLN A 451 30.88 24.11 111.39
N GLN A 452 31.93 23.39 111.03
CA GLN A 452 33.09 23.14 111.90
C GLN A 452 33.92 24.41 112.17
N THR A 453 34.05 25.29 111.18
CA THR A 453 34.73 26.59 111.33
C THR A 453 33.95 27.50 112.26
N LYS A 454 32.62 27.52 112.13
CA LYS A 454 31.73 28.27 113.03
C LYS A 454 31.87 27.79 114.47
N GLU A 455 31.95 26.48 114.69
CA GLU A 455 32.25 25.89 116.01
C GLU A 455 33.64 26.32 116.52
N THR A 456 34.65 26.36 115.65
CA THR A 456 36.03 26.74 116.01
C THR A 456 36.16 28.23 116.34
N VAL A 457 35.58 29.12 115.53
CA VAL A 457 35.59 30.58 115.75
C VAL A 457 34.85 30.92 117.03
N GLN A 458 33.72 30.25 117.30
CA GLN A 458 33.04 30.39 118.58
C GLN A 458 33.98 30.02 119.74
N GLY A 459 34.76 28.96 119.60
CA GLY A 459 35.80 28.59 120.56
C GLY A 459 36.91 29.64 120.71
N ILE A 460 37.36 30.28 119.62
CA ILE A 460 38.41 31.32 119.66
C ILE A 460 37.89 32.62 120.27
N LEU A 461 36.70 33.11 119.89
CA LEU A 461 36.09 34.29 120.51
C LEU A 461 35.98 34.12 122.02
N THR A 462 35.56 32.93 122.46
CA THR A 462 35.51 32.56 123.88
C THR A 462 36.89 32.64 124.56
N ARG A 463 38.00 32.45 123.83
CA ARG A 463 39.38 32.58 124.36
C ARG A 463 39.95 34.00 124.23
N LEU A 464 39.54 34.78 123.23
CA LEU A 464 40.00 36.15 123.00
C LEU A 464 39.40 37.12 124.03
N ASP A 465 38.15 36.88 124.44
CA ASP A 465 37.52 37.53 125.60
C ASP A 465 38.35 37.35 126.89
N VAL A 466 39.16 36.28 126.99
CA VAL A 466 40.06 36.05 128.13
C VAL A 466 41.35 36.89 128.01
N LEU A 467 41.79 37.23 126.80
CA LEU A 467 43.05 37.92 126.53
C LEU A 467 42.92 39.46 126.44
N GLU A 468 41.75 39.99 126.11
CA GLU A 468 41.50 41.46 126.05
C GLU A 468 41.36 42.13 127.44
N GLN A 469 41.65 41.42 128.53
CA GLN A 469 41.85 42.07 129.82
C GLN A 469 43.18 42.85 129.78
N PRO A 470 43.20 44.18 130.04
CA PRO A 470 44.41 44.99 129.88
C PRO A 470 45.56 44.49 130.73
N ASP A 471 46.66 44.09 130.07
CA ASP A 471 47.89 43.65 130.72
C ASP A 471 48.70 44.88 131.18
N LEU A 472 48.36 45.35 132.39
CA LEU A 472 48.93 46.50 133.09
C LEU A 472 50.48 46.48 133.16
N GLU A 473 51.12 45.33 132.91
CA GLU A 473 52.57 45.12 132.99
C GLU A 473 53.36 45.72 131.79
N LEU A 474 52.74 45.93 130.62
CA LEU A 474 53.41 46.47 129.43
C LEU A 474 53.50 48.00 129.44
N GLU A 475 52.52 48.69 130.02
CA GLU A 475 52.51 50.15 130.13
C GLU A 475 53.66 50.68 131.00
N GLU A 476 53.98 49.98 132.10
CA GLU A 476 55.08 50.35 133.00
C GLU A 476 56.45 50.36 132.30
N ARG A 477 56.72 49.40 131.40
CA ARG A 477 58.01 49.29 130.70
C ARG A 477 58.20 50.35 129.60
N LEU A 478 57.12 50.91 129.07
CA LEU A 478 57.14 51.91 127.99
C LEU A 478 57.49 53.32 128.50
N GLN A 479 57.05 53.67 129.71
CA GLN A 479 57.45 54.93 130.34
C GLN A 479 58.93 54.94 130.74
N GLU A 480 59.50 53.80 131.16
CA GLU A 480 60.92 53.69 131.53
C GLU A 480 61.85 54.07 130.35
N ILE A 481 61.47 53.72 129.12
CA ILE A 481 62.23 54.02 127.90
C ILE A 481 62.17 55.52 127.55
N LEU A 482 61.01 56.16 127.69
CA LEU A 482 60.85 57.60 127.42
C LEU A 482 61.78 58.45 128.29
N THR A 483 61.95 58.04 129.55
CA THR A 483 62.83 58.72 130.52
C THR A 483 64.32 58.72 130.10
N ARG A 484 64.76 57.76 129.28
CA ARG A 484 66.16 57.65 128.83
C ARG A 484 66.47 58.48 127.57
N LEU A 485 65.46 58.89 126.82
CA LEU A 485 65.62 59.62 125.55
C LEU A 485 65.89 61.12 125.77
N ASP A 486 65.27 61.74 126.77
CA ASP A 486 65.46 63.17 127.03
C ASP A 486 66.86 63.53 127.58
N ALA A 487 67.63 62.54 128.06
CA ALA A 487 68.98 62.77 128.59
C ALA A 487 70.04 63.10 127.50
N LEU A 488 69.71 63.02 126.21
CA LEU A 488 70.67 63.10 125.09
C LEU A 488 70.72 64.46 124.34
N GLU A 489 69.82 65.42 124.56
CA GLU A 489 69.68 66.58 123.66
C GLU A 489 70.13 67.98 124.18
N GLY A 490 70.76 68.16 125.34
CA GLY A 490 71.28 69.51 125.66
C GLY A 490 72.22 69.66 126.85
N GLY A 491 73.48 70.01 126.60
CA GLY A 491 74.41 70.44 127.65
C GLY A 491 75.76 70.96 127.14
N ALA A 492 75.83 72.25 126.85
CA ALA A 492 77.00 73.12 127.01
C ALA A 492 76.61 74.28 127.93
#